data_AF-A0A9P8BCM2-F1
#
_entry.id   AF-A0A9P8BCM2-F1
#
_cell.length_a   1.000
_cell.length_b   1.000
_cell.length_c   1.000
_cell.angle_alpha   90.00
_cell.angle_beta   90.00
_cell.angle_gamma   90.00
#
_symmetry.space_group_name_H-M   'P 1'
#
loop_
_entity.id
_entity.type
_entity.pdbx_description
1 polymer ?
#
loop_
_entity_poly.entity_id
_entity_poly.type
_entity_poly.pdbx_seq_one_letter_code
_entity_poly.pdbx_strand_id
1 'polypeptide(L)'
;MTNALCESTCTGLGYIYSGTEYSNECYCGNTLASPGAVAASADCNGPCAGDSTTLCGGTYRLSVYKASSTTTSTTSTSKATTATSSAATTTASGAYVGCYVDQGAPRSLASYSTTSASMTNTLCQSTCAGMGYAYAGTEYADECYCGNTIGGSLDLTDSDCNMTCAGDSTKLCGGSYRLSVYRSGASTTTTSTAPASTATYSIADTYIGPSFLTGFTHQAIPDPTNGRVNYTDQAFALAKNLTFVSSDTLIMRADYTTVLSASGPGRNSVRIQSNKQYTTSVTIVNLRHMPQGCATWPAFWMTSSTQPWPDAGEIDIIEGVNDVVPNTSTLHTLQGCTMSNATITQTGTLETTDCYWQDNGNAGCGTQPKKANNYGPALNAVGGGWYITEKTSTHINIWFWARNDATVPASVLNGAGTIKIADLGEPYANFSNASCDMNTFFGPEAIIINLTLCGDWAGNVYPSTCPKTCVDHVNQDPADFANAYWDIASVRVYE
;
A
#
# COMPACT_ATOMS: atom_id res chain seq x y z
N MET A 1 23.66 8.82 38.60
CA MET A 1 22.59 8.97 37.59
C MET A 1 21.28 8.49 38.20
N THR A 2 20.15 9.14 37.91
CA THR A 2 18.78 8.68 38.23
C THR A 2 17.98 8.63 36.92
N ASN A 3 16.88 7.85 36.88
CA ASN A 3 16.00 7.80 35.70
C ASN A 3 15.48 9.19 35.32
N ALA A 4 15.00 9.97 36.29
CA ALA A 4 14.51 11.33 36.07
C ALA A 4 15.59 12.30 35.53
N LEU A 5 16.84 12.15 35.97
CA LEU A 5 17.95 12.95 35.44
C LEU A 5 18.29 12.55 34.00
N CYS A 6 18.24 11.25 33.67
CA CYS A 6 18.46 10.77 32.32
C CYS A 6 17.33 11.20 31.37
N GLU A 7 16.07 11.09 31.80
CA GLU A 7 14.89 11.56 31.07
C GLU A 7 14.96 13.07 30.77
N SER A 8 15.20 13.90 31.79
CA SER A 8 15.29 15.36 31.61
C SER A 8 16.47 15.78 30.73
N THR A 9 17.59 15.05 30.79
CA THR A 9 18.76 15.32 29.94
C THR A 9 18.47 14.96 28.48
N CYS A 10 17.95 13.76 28.21
CA CYS A 10 17.66 13.32 26.84
C CYS A 10 16.55 14.14 26.19
N THR A 11 15.50 14.48 26.93
CA THR A 11 14.44 15.36 26.44
C THR A 11 14.94 16.78 26.19
N GLY A 12 15.80 17.32 27.06
CA GLY A 12 16.46 18.61 26.87
C GLY A 12 17.36 18.65 25.62
N LEU A 13 17.89 17.50 25.21
CA LEU A 13 18.68 17.33 23.98
C LEU A 13 17.82 16.97 22.75
N GLY A 14 16.49 16.92 22.88
CA GLY A 14 15.56 16.67 21.78
C GLY A 14 15.37 15.18 21.42
N TYR A 15 15.81 14.26 22.27
CA TYR A 15 15.61 12.82 22.08
C TYR A 15 14.29 12.35 22.71
N ILE A 16 13.58 11.42 22.05
CA ILE A 16 12.27 10.92 22.52
C ILE A 16 12.37 9.72 23.48
N TYR A 17 13.50 9.02 23.49
CA TYR A 17 13.81 7.97 24.45
C TYR A 17 15.03 8.34 25.29
N SER A 18 14.96 7.93 26.55
CA SER A 18 16.09 7.89 27.48
C SER A 18 16.18 6.49 28.09
N GLY A 19 17.38 5.99 28.33
CA GLY A 19 17.54 4.73 29.03
C GLY A 19 18.76 4.71 29.94
N THR A 20 18.66 4.02 31.06
CA THR A 20 19.77 3.86 32.00
C THR A 20 20.28 2.43 32.03
N GLU A 21 21.59 2.26 32.05
CA GLU A 21 22.29 0.97 32.15
C GLU A 21 23.36 1.03 33.25
N TYR A 22 23.76 -0.13 33.77
CA TYR A 22 24.87 -0.26 34.73
C TYR A 22 24.76 0.66 35.97
N SER A 23 23.55 1.04 36.38
CA SER A 23 23.28 1.92 37.54
C SER A 23 23.71 3.39 37.40
N ASN A 24 24.59 3.74 36.46
CA ASN A 24 25.14 5.10 36.33
C ASN A 24 25.20 5.66 34.90
N GLU A 25 24.88 4.87 33.87
CA GLU A 25 24.96 5.30 32.48
C GLU A 25 23.61 5.81 31.98
N CYS A 26 23.62 6.73 31.01
CA CYS A 26 22.43 7.30 30.40
C CYS A 26 22.59 7.35 28.88
N TYR A 27 21.58 6.85 28.18
CA TYR A 27 21.54 6.70 26.73
C TYR A 27 20.33 7.46 26.19
N CYS A 28 20.53 8.27 25.16
CA CYS A 28 19.47 9.01 24.51
C CYS A 28 19.30 8.51 23.07
N GLY A 29 18.06 8.40 22.61
CA GLY A 29 17.80 7.90 21.26
C GLY A 29 16.43 8.33 20.74
N ASN A 30 16.30 8.32 19.42
CA ASN A 30 15.00 8.49 18.76
C ASN A 30 14.40 7.17 18.28
N THR A 31 15.18 6.10 18.35
CA THR A 31 14.81 4.73 17.99
C THR A 31 15.45 3.76 18.99
N LEU A 32 14.87 2.58 19.14
CA LEU A 32 15.50 1.46 19.84
C LEU A 32 16.26 0.63 18.81
N ALA A 33 17.57 0.50 18.95
CA ALA A 33 18.41 -0.21 18.00
C ALA A 33 18.13 -1.74 18.01
N SER A 34 17.94 -2.33 16.83
CA SER A 34 17.96 -3.79 16.63
C SER A 34 19.40 -4.31 16.77
N PRO A 35 19.67 -5.43 17.47
CA PRO A 35 18.78 -6.56 17.78
C PRO A 35 18.13 -6.53 19.19
N GLY A 36 17.94 -5.36 19.81
CA GLY A 36 17.39 -5.28 21.17
C GLY A 36 15.98 -5.89 21.30
N ALA A 37 15.86 -7.05 21.96
CA ALA A 37 14.59 -7.67 22.32
C ALA A 37 14.12 -7.17 23.71
N VAL A 38 12.80 -7.13 23.94
CA VAL A 38 12.25 -6.85 25.26
C VAL A 38 12.68 -7.95 26.23
N ALA A 39 13.52 -7.59 27.20
CA ALA A 39 13.98 -8.51 28.25
C ALA A 39 13.00 -8.55 29.42
N ALA A 40 13.14 -9.55 30.29
CA ALA A 40 12.36 -9.64 31.51
C ALA A 40 12.64 -8.42 32.41
N SER A 41 11.59 -7.79 32.95
CA SER A 41 11.71 -6.61 33.81
C SER A 41 12.55 -6.85 35.07
N ALA A 42 12.62 -8.11 35.53
CA ALA A 42 13.46 -8.54 36.64
C ALA A 42 14.98 -8.43 36.35
N ASP A 43 15.39 -8.35 35.08
CA ASP A 43 16.80 -8.21 34.70
C ASP A 43 17.30 -6.75 34.83
N CYS A 44 16.39 -5.78 34.99
CA CYS A 44 16.72 -4.37 35.26
C CYS A 44 16.81 -4.12 36.78
N ASN A 45 17.79 -4.75 37.44
CA ASN A 45 17.88 -4.83 38.90
C ASN A 45 19.01 -4.01 39.53
N GLY A 46 19.73 -3.18 38.76
CA GLY A 46 20.80 -2.31 39.24
C GLY A 46 20.24 -1.07 39.95
N PRO A 47 20.52 -0.82 41.24
CA PRO A 47 20.05 0.38 41.93
C PRO A 47 20.75 1.64 41.40
N CYS A 48 20.01 2.72 41.15
CA CYS A 48 20.57 3.94 40.58
C CYS A 48 21.67 4.54 41.48
N ALA A 49 22.81 4.92 40.88
CA ALA A 49 23.91 5.55 41.61
C ALA A 49 23.53 6.90 42.24
N GLY A 50 22.50 7.59 41.72
CA GLY A 50 21.97 8.83 42.27
C GLY A 50 20.78 8.65 43.22
N ASP A 51 20.23 7.43 43.33
CA ASP A 51 19.09 7.10 44.19
C ASP A 51 18.98 5.57 44.34
N SER A 52 19.47 5.02 45.45
CA SER A 52 19.47 3.57 45.67
C SER A 52 18.07 2.96 45.88
N THR A 53 17.01 3.78 45.93
CA THR A 53 15.63 3.30 46.09
C THR A 53 14.94 2.99 44.76
N THR A 54 15.56 3.37 43.64
CA THR A 54 15.05 3.13 42.28
C THR A 54 16.05 2.30 41.47
N LEU A 55 15.55 1.61 40.44
CA LEU A 55 16.37 0.74 39.58
C LEU A 55 16.70 1.48 38.26
N CYS A 56 17.96 1.43 37.85
CA CYS A 56 18.52 2.05 36.66
C CYS A 56 19.23 1.00 35.79
N GLY A 57 18.43 0.17 35.10
CA GLY A 57 18.94 -0.90 34.23
C GLY A 57 19.54 -2.07 34.99
N GLY A 58 20.41 -2.82 34.32
CA GLY A 58 21.16 -3.97 34.84
C GLY A 58 22.34 -4.29 33.91
N THR A 59 23.07 -5.37 34.18
CA THR A 59 24.18 -5.80 33.31
C THR A 59 23.65 -6.16 31.92
N TYR A 60 24.01 -5.41 30.87
CA TYR A 60 23.48 -5.58 29.51
C TYR A 60 21.95 -5.39 29.42
N ARG A 61 21.38 -4.51 30.26
CA ARG A 61 19.92 -4.29 30.36
C ARG A 61 19.59 -2.83 30.56
N LEU A 62 18.82 -2.28 29.61
CA LEU A 62 18.45 -0.87 29.59
C LEU A 62 17.03 -0.69 30.17
N SER A 63 16.89 0.12 31.22
CA SER A 63 15.57 0.63 31.63
C SER A 63 15.22 1.81 30.74
N VAL A 64 14.21 1.67 29.88
CA VAL A 64 13.87 2.65 28.83
C VAL A 64 12.62 3.44 29.19
N TYR A 65 12.68 4.75 29.02
CA TYR A 65 11.61 5.71 29.24
C TYR A 65 11.36 6.51 27.97
N LYS A 66 10.09 6.76 27.66
CA LYS A 66 9.65 7.57 26.51
C LYS A 66 9.07 8.87 27.01
N ALA A 67 9.49 9.98 26.41
CA ALA A 67 8.98 11.30 26.74
C ALA A 67 7.46 11.37 26.55
N SER A 68 6.71 11.68 27.61
CA SER A 68 5.30 12.07 27.51
C SER A 68 5.22 13.55 27.17
N SER A 69 4.48 13.90 26.10
CA SER A 69 4.24 15.28 25.70
C SER A 69 3.52 16.03 26.83
N THR A 70 4.26 16.82 27.60
CA THR A 70 3.68 17.72 28.60
C THR A 70 3.32 19.03 27.90
N THR A 71 2.04 19.21 27.61
CA THR A 71 1.49 20.50 27.21
C THR A 71 1.59 21.45 28.39
N THR A 72 2.42 22.48 28.27
CA THR A 72 2.51 23.60 29.19
C THR A 72 1.14 24.28 29.30
N SER A 73 0.48 24.17 30.47
CA SER A 73 -0.80 24.83 30.74
C SER A 73 -0.60 25.93 31.78
N THR A 74 -0.84 27.16 31.35
CA THR A 74 -0.84 28.38 32.16
C THR A 74 -1.96 28.38 33.20
N THR A 75 -1.63 28.94 34.35
CA THR A 75 -2.39 29.01 35.61
C THR A 75 -3.72 29.76 35.47
N SER A 76 -4.81 29.18 35.99
CA SER A 76 -5.92 29.95 36.56
C SER A 76 -6.71 29.12 37.59
N THR A 77 -6.84 29.70 38.78
CA THR A 77 -7.50 29.21 39.98
C THR A 77 -9.03 29.19 39.86
N SER A 78 -9.68 28.09 40.29
CA SER A 78 -10.77 28.14 41.30
C SER A 78 -11.35 26.77 41.66
N LYS A 79 -11.29 26.49 42.97
CA LYS A 79 -12.33 25.93 43.86
C LYS A 79 -12.85 24.49 43.66
N ALA A 80 -12.58 23.69 44.70
CA ALA A 80 -13.02 22.32 44.91
C ALA A 80 -14.54 22.17 45.05
N THR A 81 -15.07 21.06 44.50
CA THR A 81 -16.25 20.37 45.03
C THR A 81 -16.07 18.85 44.84
N THR A 82 -16.47 18.11 45.87
CA THR A 82 -16.23 16.68 46.16
C THR A 82 -17.21 15.74 45.44
N ALA A 83 -16.90 14.42 45.47
CA ALA A 83 -17.76 13.23 45.24
C ALA A 83 -17.82 12.71 43.77
N THR A 84 -17.78 11.42 43.41
CA THR A 84 -17.62 10.10 44.07
C THR A 84 -17.32 9.09 42.95
N SER A 85 -16.59 8.02 43.26
CA SER A 85 -16.25 6.87 42.41
C SER A 85 -17.45 6.06 41.90
N SER A 86 -17.43 5.59 40.65
CA SER A 86 -18.12 4.34 40.27
C SER A 86 -17.42 3.63 39.10
N ALA A 87 -17.21 2.33 39.29
CA ALA A 87 -16.55 1.39 38.39
C ALA A 87 -17.23 1.24 37.02
N ALA A 88 -16.43 0.99 35.98
CA ALA A 88 -16.90 0.64 34.64
C ALA A 88 -17.13 -0.88 34.53
N THR A 89 -18.34 -1.23 34.11
CA THR A 89 -18.82 -2.59 33.84
C THR A 89 -18.56 -2.98 32.39
N THR A 90 -18.07 -4.20 32.16
CA THR A 90 -17.85 -4.84 30.85
C THR A 90 -19.17 -5.30 30.19
N THR A 91 -19.40 -4.97 28.92
CA THR A 91 -20.60 -5.37 28.14
C THR A 91 -20.36 -6.66 27.33
N ALA A 92 -21.33 -7.58 27.36
CA ALA A 92 -21.29 -8.93 26.79
C ALA A 92 -21.75 -9.04 25.32
N SER A 93 -21.20 -10.03 24.61
CA SER A 93 -21.62 -10.56 23.30
C SER A 93 -22.97 -11.30 23.41
N GLY A 94 -23.90 -11.12 22.46
CA GLY A 94 -25.16 -11.89 22.36
C GLY A 94 -26.51 -11.13 22.39
N ALA A 95 -26.55 -9.83 22.09
CA ALA A 95 -27.78 -9.03 22.21
C ALA A 95 -28.84 -9.35 21.12
N TYR A 96 -30.08 -9.65 21.56
CA TYR A 96 -31.27 -9.69 20.70
C TYR A 96 -31.56 -8.30 20.13
N VAL A 97 -31.86 -8.23 18.83
CA VAL A 97 -32.08 -6.99 18.08
C VAL A 97 -33.57 -6.72 17.87
N GLY A 98 -34.37 -7.76 17.65
CA GLY A 98 -35.82 -7.66 17.50
C GLY A 98 -36.41 -8.69 16.54
N CYS A 99 -37.73 -8.76 16.49
CA CYS A 99 -38.49 -9.58 15.55
C CYS A 99 -38.73 -8.81 14.23
N TYR A 100 -38.39 -9.39 13.08
CA TYR A 100 -38.52 -8.75 11.78
C TYR A 100 -39.48 -9.52 10.86
N VAL A 101 -40.24 -8.80 10.05
CA VAL A 101 -41.12 -9.39 9.03
C VAL A 101 -40.28 -9.88 7.85
N ASP A 102 -40.32 -11.18 7.55
CA ASP A 102 -39.51 -11.81 6.50
C ASP A 102 -40.36 -12.53 5.43
N GLN A 103 -40.85 -11.78 4.44
CA GLN A 103 -41.83 -12.25 3.43
C GLN A 103 -41.19 -12.74 2.12
N GLY A 104 -39.93 -13.19 2.15
CA GLY A 104 -39.32 -13.92 1.03
C GLY A 104 -38.70 -13.09 -0.11
N ALA A 105 -39.01 -11.79 -0.27
CA ALA A 105 -38.37 -10.95 -1.31
C ALA A 105 -38.48 -9.42 -1.05
N PRO A 106 -37.38 -8.70 -0.75
CA PRO A 106 -36.09 -9.24 -0.31
C PRO A 106 -36.19 -9.82 1.10
N ARG A 107 -35.42 -10.90 1.35
CA ARG A 107 -35.26 -11.49 2.69
C ARG A 107 -34.59 -10.50 3.65
N SER A 108 -34.98 -10.55 4.92
CA SER A 108 -34.45 -9.67 5.98
C SER A 108 -32.96 -9.89 6.24
N LEU A 109 -32.48 -11.13 6.14
CA LEU A 109 -31.07 -11.50 6.10
C LEU A 109 -30.83 -12.43 4.90
N ALA A 110 -30.20 -11.91 3.84
CA ALA A 110 -30.17 -12.57 2.53
C ALA A 110 -28.82 -13.19 2.15
N SER A 111 -27.80 -13.15 3.03
CA SER A 111 -26.42 -13.52 2.64
C SER A 111 -26.13 -15.02 2.72
N TYR A 112 -26.62 -15.69 3.77
CA TYR A 112 -26.46 -17.12 3.95
C TYR A 112 -27.65 -17.69 4.70
N SER A 113 -28.03 -18.94 4.41
CA SER A 113 -29.07 -19.64 5.17
C SER A 113 -28.78 -21.13 5.29
N THR A 114 -29.21 -21.73 6.39
CA THR A 114 -29.16 -23.17 6.63
C THR A 114 -30.33 -23.62 7.52
N THR A 115 -30.65 -24.91 7.53
CA THR A 115 -31.70 -25.48 8.38
C THR A 115 -31.15 -26.66 9.19
N SER A 116 -31.62 -26.82 10.43
CA SER A 116 -31.18 -27.90 11.31
C SER A 116 -32.24 -28.29 12.33
N ALA A 117 -32.46 -29.60 12.49
CA ALA A 117 -33.30 -30.12 13.58
C ALA A 117 -32.75 -29.79 14.99
N SER A 118 -31.47 -29.40 15.10
CA SER A 118 -30.84 -28.98 16.35
C SER A 118 -30.69 -27.46 16.47
N MET A 119 -31.43 -26.68 15.67
CA MET A 119 -31.26 -25.23 15.62
C MET A 119 -31.58 -24.56 16.96
N THR A 120 -30.69 -23.67 17.41
CA THR A 120 -30.88 -22.78 18.55
C THR A 120 -30.41 -21.39 18.16
N ASN A 121 -30.87 -20.35 18.88
CA ASN A 121 -30.37 -18.98 18.67
C ASN A 121 -28.84 -18.92 18.78
N THR A 122 -28.26 -19.56 19.80
CA THR A 122 -26.81 -19.61 20.01
C THR A 122 -26.08 -20.30 18.86
N LEU A 123 -26.64 -21.40 18.34
CA LEU A 123 -26.06 -22.12 17.20
C LEU A 123 -26.10 -21.28 15.93
N CYS A 124 -27.20 -20.57 15.67
CA CYS A 124 -27.29 -19.67 14.53
C CYS A 124 -26.33 -18.48 14.69
N GLN A 125 -26.26 -17.89 15.89
CA GLN A 125 -25.33 -16.79 16.21
C GLN A 125 -23.87 -17.21 16.04
N SER A 126 -23.47 -18.41 16.50
CA SER A 126 -22.09 -18.89 16.36
C SER A 126 -21.76 -19.27 14.91
N THR A 127 -22.70 -19.83 14.17
CA THR A 127 -22.55 -20.15 12.75
C THR A 127 -22.35 -18.89 11.92
N CYS A 128 -23.23 -17.90 12.07
CA CYS A 128 -23.10 -16.62 11.37
C CYS A 128 -21.85 -15.85 11.80
N ALA A 129 -21.49 -15.89 13.10
CA ALA A 129 -20.26 -15.28 13.59
C ALA A 129 -19.00 -15.93 13.01
N GLY A 130 -18.96 -17.28 12.92
CA GLY A 130 -17.85 -18.03 12.34
C GLY A 130 -17.65 -17.76 10.84
N MET A 131 -18.70 -17.32 10.15
CA MET A 131 -18.66 -16.90 8.75
C MET A 131 -18.50 -15.38 8.57
N GLY A 132 -18.33 -14.61 9.66
CA GLY A 132 -18.07 -13.18 9.62
C GLY A 132 -19.31 -12.29 9.40
N TYR A 133 -20.53 -12.80 9.60
CA TYR A 133 -21.75 -12.00 9.48
C TYR A 133 -22.10 -11.25 10.77
N ALA A 134 -22.56 -10.01 10.65
CA ALA A 134 -22.91 -9.14 11.78
C ALA A 134 -24.24 -9.51 12.47
N TYR A 135 -25.15 -10.12 11.74
CA TYR A 135 -26.46 -10.54 12.24
C TYR A 135 -26.71 -12.02 11.94
N ALA A 136 -27.36 -12.66 12.90
CA ALA A 136 -27.96 -13.98 12.79
C ALA A 136 -29.45 -13.85 13.04
N GLY A 137 -30.27 -14.58 12.29
CA GLY A 137 -31.71 -14.59 12.46
C GLY A 137 -32.22 -16.02 12.38
N THR A 138 -33.09 -16.40 13.30
CA THR A 138 -33.78 -17.69 13.24
C THR A 138 -35.23 -17.51 12.82
N GLU A 139 -35.69 -18.32 11.88
CA GLU A 139 -37.09 -18.35 11.41
C GLU A 139 -37.62 -19.78 11.53
N TYR A 140 -38.94 -19.90 11.70
CA TYR A 140 -39.65 -21.18 11.61
C TYR A 140 -39.10 -22.32 12.48
N ALA A 141 -38.58 -21.99 13.67
CA ALA A 141 -37.97 -22.89 14.66
C ALA A 141 -36.63 -23.56 14.27
N ASP A 142 -36.41 -23.90 13.01
CA ASP A 142 -35.26 -24.70 12.55
C ASP A 142 -34.37 -24.03 11.50
N GLU A 143 -34.74 -22.85 11.01
CA GLU A 143 -34.01 -22.12 9.98
C GLU A 143 -33.09 -21.05 10.60
N CYS A 144 -31.92 -20.87 9.99
CA CYS A 144 -30.94 -19.85 10.34
C CYS A 144 -30.57 -19.04 9.10
N TYR A 145 -30.54 -17.73 9.25
CA TYR A 145 -30.22 -16.75 8.23
C TYR A 145 -29.12 -15.81 8.74
N CYS A 146 -28.16 -15.48 7.88
CA CYS A 146 -27.07 -14.56 8.20
C CYS A 146 -27.06 -13.38 7.24
N GLY A 147 -26.62 -12.23 7.75
CA GLY A 147 -26.43 -11.04 6.92
C GLY A 147 -25.66 -9.94 7.63
N ASN A 148 -25.17 -8.99 6.85
CA ASN A 148 -24.46 -7.81 7.36
C ASN A 148 -25.35 -6.57 7.49
N THR A 149 -26.54 -6.63 6.90
CA THR A 149 -27.58 -5.59 6.97
C THR A 149 -28.90 -6.27 7.23
N ILE A 150 -29.75 -5.65 8.06
CA ILE A 150 -31.11 -6.12 8.28
C ILE A 150 -32.02 -5.38 7.28
N GLY A 151 -32.59 -6.13 6.33
CA GLY A 151 -33.70 -5.68 5.50
C GLY A 151 -35.05 -5.95 6.17
N GLY A 152 -36.15 -5.57 5.52
CA GLY A 152 -37.50 -5.78 6.04
C GLY A 152 -37.95 -4.71 7.04
N SER A 153 -39.14 -4.90 7.62
CA SER A 153 -39.70 -4.01 8.64
C SER A 153 -39.61 -4.64 10.02
N LEU A 154 -39.17 -3.87 11.01
CA LEU A 154 -39.21 -4.27 12.42
C LEU A 154 -40.67 -4.46 12.84
N ASP A 155 -40.97 -5.61 13.43
CA ASP A 155 -42.27 -5.89 14.02
C ASP A 155 -42.33 -5.27 15.42
N LEU A 156 -43.17 -4.24 15.59
CA LEU A 156 -43.21 -3.44 16.82
C LEU A 156 -43.84 -4.17 18.02
N THR A 157 -44.46 -5.34 17.82
CA THR A 157 -45.10 -6.09 18.91
C THR A 157 -44.29 -7.26 19.43
N ASP A 158 -43.25 -7.71 18.71
CA ASP A 158 -42.37 -8.86 19.00
C ASP A 158 -43.10 -10.22 19.19
N SER A 159 -44.43 -10.20 19.33
CA SER A 159 -45.34 -11.31 19.62
C SER A 159 -45.41 -12.39 18.55
N ASP A 160 -44.98 -12.06 17.33
CA ASP A 160 -45.09 -12.95 16.19
C ASP A 160 -43.84 -13.82 16.02
N CYS A 161 -42.76 -13.52 16.75
CA CYS A 161 -41.60 -14.40 16.92
C CYS A 161 -41.83 -15.38 18.08
N ASN A 162 -42.83 -16.25 17.95
CA ASN A 162 -43.36 -17.09 19.03
C ASN A 162 -43.13 -18.60 18.88
N MET A 163 -42.37 -19.05 17.88
CA MET A 163 -42.05 -20.47 17.70
C MET A 163 -40.85 -20.86 18.56
N THR A 164 -40.94 -21.98 19.27
CA THR A 164 -39.82 -22.53 20.03
C THR A 164 -38.75 -23.11 19.12
N CYS A 165 -37.47 -22.93 19.46
CA CYS A 165 -36.35 -23.48 18.69
C CYS A 165 -36.40 -25.02 18.62
N ALA A 166 -36.05 -25.59 17.46
CA ALA A 166 -36.02 -27.04 17.27
C ALA A 166 -35.02 -27.76 18.21
N GLY A 167 -33.87 -27.13 18.46
CA GLY A 167 -32.83 -27.63 19.37
C GLY A 167 -32.92 -27.13 20.82
N ASP A 168 -33.85 -26.23 21.14
CA ASP A 168 -34.05 -25.71 22.51
C ASP A 168 -35.48 -25.18 22.71
N SER A 169 -36.35 -26.02 23.27
CA SER A 169 -37.76 -25.66 23.50
C SER A 169 -37.97 -24.57 24.56
N THR A 170 -36.91 -24.12 25.25
CA THR A 170 -36.99 -23.05 26.25
C THR A 170 -36.78 -21.65 25.66
N LYS A 171 -36.44 -21.56 24.37
CA LYS A 171 -36.15 -20.32 23.64
C LYS A 171 -37.01 -20.20 22.40
N LEU A 172 -37.24 -18.97 21.97
CA LEU A 172 -37.99 -18.66 20.74
C LEU A 172 -37.02 -18.43 19.58
N CYS A 173 -37.33 -19.01 18.42
CA CYS A 173 -36.57 -18.97 17.18
C CYS A 173 -37.47 -18.55 16.01
N GLY A 174 -37.92 -17.29 16.05
CA GLY A 174 -38.75 -16.70 15.00
C GLY A 174 -40.21 -17.16 15.02
N GLY A 175 -40.84 -17.09 13.86
CA GLY A 175 -42.23 -17.47 13.60
C GLY A 175 -42.48 -17.64 12.10
N SER A 176 -43.73 -17.80 11.68
CA SER A 176 -44.06 -17.84 10.25
C SER A 176 -43.86 -16.45 9.63
N TYR A 177 -42.92 -16.32 8.69
CA TYR A 177 -42.53 -15.04 8.09
C TYR A 177 -42.03 -14.02 9.12
N ARG A 178 -41.38 -14.50 10.18
CA ARG A 178 -40.92 -13.72 11.33
C ARG A 178 -39.55 -14.18 11.76
N LEU A 179 -38.58 -13.29 11.64
CA LEU A 179 -37.18 -13.55 11.91
C LEU A 179 -36.79 -12.96 13.27
N SER A 180 -36.42 -13.82 14.24
CA SER A 180 -35.82 -13.37 15.49
C SER A 180 -34.36 -13.01 15.24
N VAL A 181 -34.04 -11.72 15.17
CA VAL A 181 -32.69 -11.25 14.83
C VAL A 181 -31.86 -11.00 16.07
N TYR A 182 -30.63 -11.50 16.05
CA TYR A 182 -29.60 -11.33 17.07
C TYR A 182 -28.35 -10.74 16.46
N ARG A 183 -27.57 -10.02 17.27
CA ARG A 183 -26.16 -9.80 16.94
C ARG A 183 -25.46 -11.14 17.05
N SER A 184 -24.95 -11.66 15.93
CA SER A 184 -23.98 -12.74 15.96
C SER A 184 -22.73 -12.15 16.59
N GLY A 185 -22.29 -12.67 17.73
CA GLY A 185 -21.12 -12.20 18.47
C GLY A 185 -19.78 -12.27 17.72
N ALA A 186 -19.79 -12.28 16.39
CA ALA A 186 -18.83 -11.51 15.63
C ALA A 186 -18.76 -10.17 16.37
N SER A 187 -17.62 -9.93 17.02
CA SER A 187 -17.16 -8.57 17.23
C SER A 187 -17.64 -7.81 16.02
N THR A 188 -18.40 -6.74 16.21
CA THR A 188 -18.56 -5.78 15.15
C THR A 188 -17.13 -5.48 14.71
N THR A 189 -16.67 -6.19 13.70
CA THR A 189 -16.05 -5.57 12.58
C THR A 189 -17.10 -4.55 12.10
N THR A 190 -17.23 -3.44 12.87
CA THR A 190 -16.78 -2.15 12.35
C THR A 190 -15.77 -2.49 11.31
N THR A 191 -15.95 -2.08 10.07
CA THR A 191 -14.87 -2.10 9.10
C THR A 191 -13.61 -1.58 9.79
N SER A 192 -12.88 -2.49 10.41
CA SER A 192 -11.47 -2.55 10.51
C SER A 192 -11.19 -2.82 9.04
N THR A 193 -11.22 -1.72 8.27
CA THR A 193 -10.00 -1.30 7.61
C THR A 193 -8.89 -1.97 8.39
N ALA A 194 -8.33 -3.06 7.85
CA ALA A 194 -7.12 -3.66 8.39
C ALA A 194 -6.26 -2.47 8.82
N PRO A 195 -5.88 -2.33 10.11
CA PRO A 195 -5.47 -1.06 10.68
C PRO A 195 -4.56 -0.42 9.67
N ALA A 196 -5.08 0.62 9.00
CA ALA A 196 -4.42 1.13 7.82
C ALA A 196 -3.03 1.48 8.32
N SER A 197 -2.00 0.90 7.67
CA SER A 197 -0.66 0.80 8.24
C SER A 197 -0.33 2.11 8.96
N THR A 198 -0.16 2.04 10.29
CA THR A 198 0.13 3.25 11.09
C THR A 198 1.56 3.75 10.82
N ALA A 199 2.27 3.09 9.90
CA ALA A 199 3.56 3.50 9.42
C ALA A 199 3.49 4.94 8.89
N THR A 200 4.42 5.72 9.42
CA THR A 200 4.69 7.08 8.98
C THR A 200 6.13 7.10 8.51
N TYR A 201 6.33 7.47 7.24
CA TYR A 201 7.64 7.59 6.62
C TYR A 201 8.05 9.05 6.55
N SER A 202 9.34 9.34 6.72
CA SER A 202 9.88 10.68 6.61
C SER A 202 10.66 10.84 5.33
N ILE A 203 10.64 12.05 4.74
CA ILE A 203 11.35 12.33 3.48
C ILE A 203 12.84 12.00 3.63
N ALA A 204 13.33 11.10 2.77
CA ALA A 204 14.74 10.70 2.70
C ALA A 204 15.43 11.38 1.52
N ASP A 205 14.79 11.34 0.35
CA ASP A 205 15.31 11.91 -0.88
C ASP A 205 14.24 12.67 -1.66
N THR A 206 14.64 13.77 -2.30
CA THR A 206 13.80 14.57 -3.18
C THR A 206 14.55 14.85 -4.48
N TYR A 207 13.99 14.38 -5.59
CA TYR A 207 14.48 14.63 -6.93
C TYR A 207 13.53 15.57 -7.67
N ILE A 208 14.00 16.79 -7.96
CA ILE A 208 13.28 17.82 -8.69
C ILE A 208 14.27 18.53 -9.61
N GLY A 209 13.89 18.69 -10.88
CA GLY A 209 14.67 19.53 -11.79
C GLY A 209 16.12 19.06 -11.96
N PRO A 210 17.14 19.93 -11.74
CA PRO A 210 18.53 19.56 -11.97
C PRO A 210 19.05 18.44 -11.07
N SER A 211 18.41 18.17 -9.93
CA SER A 211 18.89 17.12 -9.01
C SER A 211 18.80 15.71 -9.62
N PHE A 212 18.01 15.51 -10.68
CA PHE A 212 18.01 14.26 -11.44
C PHE A 212 19.36 14.00 -12.13
N LEU A 213 20.09 15.04 -12.54
CA LEU A 213 21.39 14.91 -13.23
C LEU A 213 22.53 14.44 -12.30
N THR A 214 22.31 14.49 -10.99
CA THR A 214 23.27 14.05 -9.97
C THR A 214 22.74 12.89 -9.12
N GLY A 215 21.41 12.76 -9.04
CA GLY A 215 20.73 11.69 -8.32
C GLY A 215 20.58 10.40 -9.12
N PHE A 216 20.67 10.50 -10.45
CA PHE A 216 20.55 9.39 -11.38
C PHE A 216 21.74 9.36 -12.35
N THR A 217 21.96 8.19 -12.94
CA THR A 217 22.93 7.96 -14.01
C THR A 217 22.22 7.55 -15.29
N HIS A 218 22.54 8.20 -16.40
CA HIS A 218 22.12 7.77 -17.74
C HIS A 218 22.85 6.49 -18.16
N GLN A 219 22.08 5.47 -18.53
CA GLN A 219 22.59 4.18 -18.93
C GLN A 219 22.70 4.12 -20.46
N ALA A 220 23.87 4.42 -21.00
CA ALA A 220 24.20 4.23 -22.42
C ALA A 220 24.53 2.74 -22.70
N ILE A 221 23.52 1.90 -22.57
CA ILE A 221 23.62 0.43 -22.72
C ILE A 221 22.79 -0.05 -23.91
N PRO A 222 23.12 -1.20 -24.51
CA PRO A 222 22.17 -1.95 -25.32
C PRO A 222 20.90 -2.21 -24.53
N ASP A 223 19.74 -2.08 -25.18
CA ASP A 223 18.46 -2.28 -24.50
C ASP A 223 18.28 -3.76 -24.10
N PRO A 224 18.12 -4.07 -22.79
CA PRO A 224 17.94 -5.44 -22.34
C PRO A 224 16.72 -6.14 -22.94
N THR A 225 15.71 -5.36 -23.37
CA THR A 225 14.47 -5.85 -23.96
C THR A 225 14.43 -5.74 -25.50
N ASN A 226 15.62 -5.63 -26.12
CA ASN A 226 15.83 -5.68 -27.57
C ASN A 226 15.04 -4.63 -28.38
N GLY A 227 14.71 -3.48 -27.78
CA GLY A 227 14.00 -2.40 -28.44
C GLY A 227 14.76 -1.77 -29.60
N ARG A 228 13.99 -1.12 -30.49
CA ARG A 228 14.49 -0.26 -31.57
C ARG A 228 14.90 1.11 -31.01
N VAL A 229 15.75 1.10 -30.00
CA VAL A 229 16.19 2.27 -29.24
C VAL A 229 17.72 2.38 -29.26
N ASN A 230 18.22 3.60 -29.09
CA ASN A 230 19.61 3.87 -28.75
C ASN A 230 19.63 4.67 -27.45
N TYR A 231 19.95 4.05 -26.32
CA TYR A 231 20.07 4.77 -25.07
C TYR A 231 21.36 5.60 -25.05
N THR A 232 21.20 6.88 -24.73
CA THR A 232 22.29 7.86 -24.82
C THR A 232 22.81 8.25 -23.44
N ASP A 233 24.09 8.63 -23.37
CA ASP A 233 24.68 9.15 -22.13
C ASP A 233 24.14 10.55 -21.78
N GLN A 234 24.40 11.00 -20.55
CA GLN A 234 23.89 12.28 -20.05
C GLN A 234 24.35 13.47 -20.90
N ALA A 235 25.60 13.49 -21.35
CA ALA A 235 26.16 14.62 -22.09
C ALA A 235 25.48 14.74 -23.47
N PHE A 236 25.32 13.63 -24.18
CA PHE A 236 24.60 13.57 -25.44
C PHE A 236 23.11 13.92 -25.26
N ALA A 237 22.46 13.34 -24.25
CA ALA A 237 21.05 13.56 -23.98
C ALA A 237 20.76 15.04 -23.67
N LEU A 238 21.60 15.73 -22.90
CA LEU A 238 21.49 17.17 -22.66
C LEU A 238 21.75 17.98 -23.94
N ALA A 239 22.83 17.66 -24.68
CA ALA A 239 23.20 18.38 -25.89
C ALA A 239 22.16 18.25 -27.02
N LYS A 240 21.44 17.13 -27.07
CA LYS A 240 20.36 16.86 -28.03
C LYS A 240 18.97 17.18 -27.49
N ASN A 241 18.87 17.70 -26.28
CA ASN A 241 17.60 17.98 -25.62
C ASN A 241 16.70 16.72 -25.60
N LEU A 242 17.28 15.55 -25.31
CA LEU A 242 16.55 14.32 -24.96
C LEU A 242 16.29 14.26 -23.45
N THR A 243 17.21 14.82 -22.67
CA THR A 243 16.99 15.17 -21.27
C THR A 243 16.99 16.68 -21.13
N PHE A 244 16.00 17.22 -20.44
CA PHE A 244 15.90 18.63 -20.10
C PHE A 244 15.50 18.78 -18.65
N VAL A 245 16.10 19.75 -17.96
CA VAL A 245 15.74 20.08 -16.58
C VAL A 245 15.51 21.58 -16.42
N SER A 246 14.46 21.95 -15.71
CA SER A 246 14.22 23.29 -15.16
C SER A 246 14.16 23.21 -13.64
N SER A 247 13.81 24.30 -12.94
CA SER A 247 13.66 24.29 -11.47
C SER A 247 12.66 23.25 -10.94
N ASP A 248 11.65 22.87 -11.73
CA ASP A 248 10.52 22.04 -11.29
C ASP A 248 10.13 20.95 -12.29
N THR A 249 10.96 20.71 -13.31
CA THR A 249 10.66 19.72 -14.37
C THR A 249 11.91 18.93 -14.72
N LEU A 250 11.74 17.62 -14.85
CA LEU A 250 12.56 16.77 -15.70
C LEU A 250 11.73 16.37 -16.93
N ILE A 251 12.26 16.62 -18.13
CA ILE A 251 11.79 15.98 -19.36
C ILE A 251 12.77 14.91 -19.80
N MET A 252 12.25 13.72 -20.10
CA MET A 252 12.96 12.65 -20.79
C MET A 252 12.17 12.26 -22.04
N ARG A 253 12.76 12.41 -23.23
CA ARG A 253 12.05 12.24 -24.51
C ARG A 253 12.83 11.41 -25.51
N ALA A 254 12.10 10.74 -26.41
CA ALA A 254 12.69 10.20 -27.62
C ALA A 254 13.07 11.33 -28.59
N ASP A 255 14.05 11.07 -29.46
CA ASP A 255 14.25 11.87 -30.68
C ASP A 255 12.98 11.79 -31.54
N TYR A 256 12.40 12.93 -31.89
CA TYR A 256 11.19 13.02 -32.72
C TYR A 256 11.43 13.78 -34.04
N THR A 257 12.68 13.86 -34.48
CA THR A 257 13.08 14.62 -35.68
C THR A 257 13.85 13.79 -36.70
N THR A 258 14.61 12.80 -36.26
CA THR A 258 15.51 12.03 -37.13
C THR A 258 14.80 10.85 -37.79
N VAL A 259 14.85 10.78 -39.12
CA VAL A 259 14.58 9.55 -39.88
C VAL A 259 15.79 8.64 -39.80
N LEU A 260 15.60 7.39 -39.36
CA LEU A 260 16.68 6.45 -39.09
C LEU A 260 17.00 5.60 -40.32
N SER A 261 18.27 5.23 -40.46
CA SER A 261 18.65 4.12 -41.35
C SER A 261 18.22 2.79 -40.71
N ALA A 262 17.63 1.90 -41.50
CA ALA A 262 17.23 0.57 -41.03
C ALA A 262 18.41 -0.26 -40.48
N SER A 263 19.63 -0.05 -41.00
CA SER A 263 20.85 -0.72 -40.53
C SER A 263 21.60 0.05 -39.43
N GLY A 264 21.17 1.27 -39.11
CA GLY A 264 21.77 2.09 -38.05
C GLY A 264 21.22 1.75 -36.67
N PRO A 265 21.70 2.47 -35.63
CA PRO A 265 21.14 2.41 -34.28
C PRO A 265 19.63 2.71 -34.25
N GLY A 266 18.97 2.30 -33.16
CA GLY A 266 17.58 2.66 -32.89
C GLY A 266 17.36 4.15 -32.62
N ARG A 267 16.10 4.53 -32.36
CA ARG A 267 15.74 5.92 -32.07
C ARG A 267 16.40 6.35 -30.76
N ASN A 268 17.07 7.51 -30.76
CA ASN A 268 17.71 7.98 -29.54
C ASN A 268 16.66 8.19 -28.44
N SER A 269 16.95 7.68 -27.26
CA SER A 269 16.13 7.83 -26.07
C SER A 269 17.04 7.81 -24.83
N VAL A 270 16.42 7.76 -23.66
CA VAL A 270 17.10 7.83 -22.38
C VAL A 270 16.55 6.78 -21.42
N ARG A 271 17.47 6.18 -20.66
CA ARG A 271 17.23 5.31 -19.52
C ARG A 271 18.08 5.85 -18.38
N ILE A 272 17.47 6.23 -17.27
CA ILE A 272 18.18 6.70 -16.08
C ILE A 272 17.91 5.75 -14.92
N GLN A 273 18.92 5.54 -14.09
CA GLN A 273 18.84 4.72 -12.88
C GLN A 273 19.31 5.55 -11.67
N SER A 274 18.58 5.48 -10.55
CA SER A 274 18.98 6.22 -9.35
C SER A 274 20.31 5.69 -8.82
N ASN A 275 21.15 6.61 -8.34
CA ASN A 275 22.44 6.27 -7.76
C ASN A 275 22.30 5.58 -6.39
N LYS A 276 21.16 5.78 -5.73
CA LYS A 276 20.76 5.10 -4.49
C LYS A 276 19.88 3.90 -4.78
N GLN A 277 19.91 2.94 -3.86
CA GLN A 277 18.96 1.84 -3.76
C GLN A 277 18.20 1.95 -2.43
N TYR A 278 16.94 1.52 -2.42
CA TYR A 278 16.03 1.65 -1.29
C TYR A 278 15.48 0.28 -0.88
N THR A 279 15.30 0.06 0.42
CA THR A 279 14.83 -1.22 0.97
C THR A 279 13.37 -1.17 1.39
N THR A 280 13.11 -0.67 2.59
CA THR A 280 11.77 -0.36 3.10
C THR A 280 11.54 1.13 2.87
N SER A 281 10.67 1.46 1.93
CA SER A 281 10.51 2.85 1.49
C SER A 281 9.16 3.11 0.86
N VAL A 282 8.75 4.38 0.84
CA VAL A 282 7.67 4.88 -0.01
C VAL A 282 8.27 5.73 -1.12
N THR A 283 8.03 5.37 -2.37
CA THR A 283 8.43 6.15 -3.55
C THR A 283 7.19 6.82 -4.15
N ILE A 284 7.23 8.14 -4.33
CA ILE A 284 6.16 8.92 -4.95
C ILE A 284 6.69 9.63 -6.19
N VAL A 285 6.13 9.30 -7.36
CA VAL A 285 6.34 10.07 -8.59
C VAL A 285 5.14 10.99 -8.82
N ASN A 286 5.43 12.30 -8.95
CA ASN A 286 4.46 13.30 -9.37
C ASN A 286 4.70 13.58 -10.86
N LEU A 287 3.78 13.13 -11.69
CA LEU A 287 3.93 13.08 -13.14
C LEU A 287 2.97 14.04 -13.83
N ARG A 288 3.47 14.88 -14.73
CA ARG A 288 2.64 15.78 -15.55
C ARG A 288 2.29 15.18 -16.90
N HIS A 289 3.21 14.39 -17.47
CA HIS A 289 3.05 13.75 -18.78
C HIS A 289 3.88 12.45 -18.83
N MET A 290 3.40 11.42 -19.50
CA MET A 290 4.13 10.20 -19.79
C MET A 290 4.24 9.95 -21.29
N PRO A 291 5.24 9.17 -21.77
CA PRO A 291 5.34 8.89 -23.19
C PRO A 291 4.07 8.22 -23.73
N GLN A 292 3.66 8.66 -24.90
CA GLN A 292 2.57 8.07 -25.66
C GLN A 292 2.94 7.94 -27.14
N GLY A 293 2.21 7.07 -27.83
CA GLY A 293 2.32 6.78 -29.25
C GLY A 293 2.47 5.28 -29.53
N CYS A 294 2.12 4.89 -30.75
CA CYS A 294 2.45 3.57 -31.28
C CYS A 294 3.95 3.30 -31.13
N ALA A 295 4.30 2.03 -30.91
CA ALA A 295 5.65 1.52 -30.67
C ALA A 295 6.28 1.92 -29.33
N THR A 296 5.73 2.85 -28.56
CA THR A 296 6.33 3.26 -27.28
C THR A 296 6.17 2.17 -26.22
N TRP A 297 7.22 2.01 -25.41
CA TRP A 297 7.24 1.20 -24.20
C TRP A 297 7.95 1.99 -23.09
N PRO A 298 7.21 2.88 -22.41
CA PRO A 298 7.71 3.61 -21.26
C PRO A 298 7.61 2.75 -19.99
N ALA A 299 8.59 2.90 -19.10
CA ALA A 299 8.55 2.29 -17.77
C ALA A 299 9.07 3.24 -16.69
N PHE A 300 8.36 3.30 -15.56
CA PHE A 300 8.85 3.77 -14.26
C PHE A 300 8.78 2.58 -13.31
N TRP A 301 9.93 2.10 -12.85
CA TRP A 301 10.07 0.79 -12.20
C TRP A 301 11.26 0.76 -11.25
N MET A 302 11.44 -0.35 -10.55
CA MET A 302 12.49 -0.54 -9.57
C MET A 302 13.12 -1.94 -9.71
N THR A 303 14.44 -2.05 -9.60
CA THR A 303 15.16 -3.33 -9.50
C THR A 303 16.56 -3.09 -8.91
N SER A 304 17.30 -4.16 -8.57
CA SER A 304 18.66 -4.00 -8.06
C SER A 304 19.64 -3.48 -9.12
N SER A 305 20.47 -2.51 -8.71
CA SER A 305 21.64 -2.04 -9.45
C SER A 305 22.90 -2.89 -9.23
N THR A 306 22.87 -3.78 -8.24
CA THR A 306 24.04 -4.50 -7.73
C THR A 306 23.93 -6.02 -7.83
N GLN A 307 22.73 -6.54 -8.02
CA GLN A 307 22.48 -7.97 -8.21
C GLN A 307 22.03 -8.23 -9.65
N PRO A 308 22.36 -9.39 -10.24
CA PRO A 308 21.82 -9.78 -11.53
C PRO A 308 20.29 -9.84 -11.50
N TRP A 309 19.65 -9.42 -12.57
CA TRP A 309 18.22 -9.61 -12.72
C TRP A 309 17.91 -11.11 -12.96
N PRO A 310 16.87 -11.69 -12.34
CA PRO A 310 15.90 -11.12 -11.38
C PRO A 310 16.19 -11.48 -9.92
N ASP A 311 17.45 -11.70 -9.53
CA ASP A 311 17.84 -12.27 -8.23
C ASP A 311 17.40 -11.41 -7.03
N ALA A 312 17.12 -10.13 -7.25
CA ALA A 312 16.67 -9.19 -6.22
C ALA A 312 15.33 -8.53 -6.56
N GLY A 313 14.56 -9.14 -7.47
CA GLY A 313 13.22 -8.71 -7.85
C GLY A 313 13.20 -7.52 -8.81
N GLU A 314 12.02 -7.28 -9.37
CA GLU A 314 11.66 -6.11 -10.16
C GLU A 314 10.22 -5.71 -9.83
N ILE A 315 9.99 -4.40 -9.74
CA ILE A 315 8.70 -3.78 -9.47
C ILE A 315 8.38 -2.77 -10.57
N ASP A 316 7.48 -3.14 -11.47
CA ASP A 316 6.95 -2.27 -12.50
C ASP A 316 5.77 -1.47 -11.94
N ILE A 317 5.94 -0.15 -11.87
CA ILE A 317 4.95 0.74 -11.24
C ILE A 317 4.08 1.36 -12.32
N ILE A 318 4.72 1.98 -13.32
CA ILE A 318 4.05 2.50 -14.52
C ILE A 318 4.66 1.79 -15.72
N GLU A 319 3.91 0.90 -16.36
CA GLU A 319 4.37 0.17 -17.53
C GLU A 319 3.21 -0.20 -18.47
N GLY A 320 3.51 -0.13 -19.76
CA GLY A 320 2.62 -0.57 -20.83
C GLY A 320 3.24 -0.31 -22.20
N VAL A 321 2.48 -0.59 -23.25
CA VAL A 321 2.96 -0.52 -24.63
C VAL A 321 1.90 0.07 -25.56
N ASN A 322 2.32 0.80 -26.60
CA ASN A 322 1.47 1.19 -27.72
C ASN A 322 0.17 1.96 -27.34
N ASP A 323 0.21 2.79 -26.29
CA ASP A 323 -0.97 3.48 -25.72
C ASP A 323 -2.08 2.55 -25.21
N VAL A 324 -1.80 1.26 -25.02
CA VAL A 324 -2.76 0.30 -24.49
C VAL A 324 -3.00 0.61 -23.01
N VAL A 325 -4.27 0.89 -22.70
CA VAL A 325 -4.76 1.10 -21.34
C VAL A 325 -5.45 -0.16 -20.81
N PRO A 326 -5.48 -0.38 -19.48
CA PRO A 326 -4.86 0.43 -18.43
C PRO A 326 -3.36 0.13 -18.25
N ASN A 327 -2.70 0.93 -17.39
CA ASN A 327 -1.43 0.58 -16.78
C ASN A 327 -1.48 -0.83 -16.19
N THR A 328 -0.37 -1.55 -16.22
CA THR A 328 -0.24 -2.78 -15.42
C THR A 328 0.96 -2.62 -14.51
N SER A 329 0.76 -2.78 -13.20
CA SER A 329 1.89 -2.88 -12.27
C SER A 329 2.20 -4.33 -12.00
N THR A 330 3.46 -4.70 -12.09
CA THR A 330 3.89 -6.09 -12.18
C THR A 330 5.07 -6.33 -11.26
N LEU A 331 5.15 -7.56 -10.72
CA LEU A 331 6.38 -8.05 -10.11
C LEU A 331 7.00 -9.16 -10.93
N HIS A 332 8.33 -9.13 -11.03
CA HIS A 332 9.12 -10.22 -11.60
C HIS A 332 10.10 -10.74 -10.54
N THR A 333 10.12 -12.05 -10.33
CA THR A 333 10.94 -12.69 -9.30
C THR A 333 11.56 -13.98 -9.81
N LEU A 334 12.39 -14.62 -8.99
CA LEU A 334 12.69 -16.06 -9.09
C LEU A 334 11.47 -16.93 -8.72
N GLN A 335 11.58 -18.24 -8.91
CA GLN A 335 10.51 -19.20 -8.65
C GLN A 335 10.07 -19.19 -7.18
N GLY A 336 8.76 -19.22 -6.92
CA GLY A 336 8.17 -19.41 -5.59
C GLY A 336 7.45 -18.19 -4.99
N CYS A 337 7.30 -17.11 -5.75
CA CYS A 337 6.50 -15.93 -5.37
C CYS A 337 5.20 -15.91 -6.17
N THR A 338 4.04 -15.92 -5.48
CA THR A 338 2.73 -15.81 -6.13
C THR A 338 1.77 -14.90 -5.36
N MET A 339 0.77 -14.36 -6.06
CA MET A 339 -0.36 -13.58 -5.54
C MET A 339 -1.65 -14.40 -5.55
N SER A 340 -1.55 -15.67 -5.18
CA SER A 340 -2.65 -16.65 -5.23
C SER A 340 -3.59 -16.61 -4.02
N ASN A 341 -3.37 -15.72 -3.06
CA ASN A 341 -4.15 -15.67 -1.82
C ASN A 341 -5.53 -15.00 -2.03
N ALA A 342 -6.61 -15.72 -1.70
CA ALA A 342 -7.99 -15.26 -1.78
C ALA A 342 -8.34 -14.09 -0.84
N THR A 343 -7.45 -13.68 0.07
CA THR A 343 -7.67 -12.57 1.01
C THR A 343 -6.92 -11.28 0.68
N ILE A 344 -6.25 -11.19 -0.49
CA ILE A 344 -5.65 -9.93 -0.95
C ILE A 344 -6.76 -8.88 -1.09
N THR A 345 -6.67 -7.83 -0.28
CA THR A 345 -7.54 -6.67 -0.39
C THR A 345 -6.83 -5.67 -1.28
N GLN A 346 -7.51 -5.26 -2.35
CA GLN A 346 -7.04 -4.27 -3.31
C GLN A 346 -8.21 -3.75 -4.15
N THR A 347 -8.09 -2.54 -4.68
CA THR A 347 -9.14 -1.97 -5.54
C THR A 347 -9.01 -2.35 -7.03
N GLY A 348 -7.82 -2.79 -7.47
CA GLY A 348 -7.51 -3.16 -8.84
C GLY A 348 -8.07 -4.50 -9.30
N THR A 349 -7.69 -4.91 -10.51
CA THR A 349 -7.95 -6.24 -11.07
C THR A 349 -6.64 -7.00 -11.15
N LEU A 350 -6.56 -8.16 -10.50
CA LEU A 350 -5.42 -9.06 -10.62
C LEU A 350 -5.49 -9.78 -11.97
N GLU A 351 -4.46 -9.62 -12.80
CA GLU A 351 -4.39 -10.22 -14.14
C GLU A 351 -3.69 -11.58 -14.08
N THR A 352 -2.53 -11.62 -13.43
CA THR A 352 -1.71 -12.82 -13.28
C THR A 352 -1.24 -12.97 -11.84
N THR A 353 -1.25 -14.20 -11.33
CA THR A 353 -0.87 -14.50 -9.95
C THR A 353 0.58 -14.95 -9.82
N ASP A 354 1.24 -15.37 -10.88
CA ASP A 354 2.58 -15.96 -10.82
C ASP A 354 3.65 -14.91 -11.13
N CYS A 355 4.49 -14.60 -10.15
CA CYS A 355 5.52 -13.57 -10.28
C CYS A 355 6.80 -14.12 -10.92
N TYR A 356 6.91 -15.44 -11.09
CA TYR A 356 8.09 -16.04 -11.68
C TYR A 356 8.12 -15.78 -13.18
N TRP A 357 9.12 -15.01 -13.61
CA TRP A 357 9.22 -14.54 -14.99
C TRP A 357 9.29 -15.66 -16.03
N GLN A 358 9.83 -16.84 -15.71
CA GLN A 358 9.96 -17.92 -16.71
C GLN A 358 8.65 -18.68 -16.95
N ASP A 359 7.73 -18.72 -15.97
CA ASP A 359 6.55 -19.59 -16.04
C ASP A 359 5.44 -18.98 -16.93
N ASN A 360 5.49 -17.68 -17.22
CA ASN A 360 4.47 -16.97 -17.98
C ASN A 360 5.02 -16.07 -19.09
N GLY A 361 6.20 -16.40 -19.63
CA GLY A 361 6.78 -15.67 -20.76
C GLY A 361 7.17 -14.24 -20.42
N ASN A 362 7.69 -14.03 -19.20
CA ASN A 362 8.06 -12.75 -18.60
C ASN A 362 6.86 -11.81 -18.40
N ALA A 363 5.66 -12.34 -18.17
CA ALA A 363 4.49 -11.52 -17.83
C ALA A 363 4.48 -11.10 -16.35
N GLY A 364 5.15 -11.86 -15.46
CA GLY A 364 5.14 -11.61 -14.02
C GLY A 364 3.74 -11.67 -13.40
N CYS A 365 3.59 -11.21 -12.16
CA CYS A 365 2.29 -11.11 -11.50
C CYS A 365 1.81 -9.66 -11.52
N GLY A 366 0.74 -9.40 -12.28
CA GLY A 366 0.29 -8.07 -12.64
C GLY A 366 -1.06 -7.71 -12.03
N THR A 367 -1.21 -6.45 -11.59
CA THR A 367 -2.50 -5.88 -11.19
C THR A 367 -2.75 -4.55 -11.90
N GLN A 368 -3.95 -4.40 -12.45
CA GLN A 368 -4.40 -3.21 -13.18
C GLN A 368 -5.25 -2.30 -12.29
N PRO A 369 -5.01 -0.97 -12.29
CA PRO A 369 -5.88 -0.01 -11.63
C PRO A 369 -7.21 0.12 -12.37
N LYS A 370 -8.33 0.09 -11.64
CA LYS A 370 -9.68 0.33 -12.19
C LYS A 370 -10.02 1.81 -12.35
N LYS A 371 -9.30 2.70 -11.66
CA LYS A 371 -9.48 4.15 -11.80
C LYS A 371 -9.11 4.58 -13.22
N ALA A 372 -9.95 5.41 -13.84
CA ALA A 372 -9.70 5.93 -15.18
C ALA A 372 -8.45 6.84 -15.23
N ASN A 373 -7.99 7.14 -16.45
CA ASN A 373 -6.89 8.08 -16.74
C ASN A 373 -5.56 7.69 -16.09
N ASN A 374 -5.27 6.40 -15.98
CA ASN A 374 -4.07 5.89 -15.33
C ASN A 374 -2.87 5.67 -16.28
N TYR A 375 -3.05 5.74 -17.60
CA TYR A 375 -1.96 5.49 -18.53
C TYR A 375 -2.10 6.26 -19.84
N GLY A 376 -0.97 6.51 -20.49
CA GLY A 376 -0.85 7.02 -21.85
C GLY A 376 -1.65 8.29 -22.12
N PRO A 377 -2.31 8.41 -23.28
CA PRO A 377 -3.04 9.61 -23.68
C PRO A 377 -4.11 10.06 -22.67
N ALA A 378 -4.79 9.11 -22.00
CA ALA A 378 -5.83 9.44 -21.03
C ALA A 378 -5.25 10.09 -19.76
N LEU A 379 -4.09 9.61 -19.29
CA LEU A 379 -3.36 10.22 -18.18
C LEU A 379 -2.83 11.61 -18.57
N ASN A 380 -2.27 11.74 -19.78
CA ASN A 380 -1.74 13.01 -20.29
C ASN A 380 -2.85 14.07 -20.44
N ALA A 381 -4.03 13.68 -20.92
CA ALA A 381 -5.17 14.58 -21.12
C ALA A 381 -5.67 15.26 -19.83
N VAL A 382 -5.43 14.66 -18.66
CA VAL A 382 -5.78 15.24 -17.35
C VAL A 382 -4.61 15.95 -16.68
N GLY A 383 -3.42 16.01 -17.30
CA GLY A 383 -2.21 16.61 -16.71
C GLY A 383 -1.46 15.67 -15.76
N GLY A 384 -1.56 14.36 -16.02
CA GLY A 384 -0.83 13.33 -15.30
C GLY A 384 -1.46 12.94 -13.97
N GLY A 385 -0.65 12.69 -12.95
CA GLY A 385 -1.09 12.21 -11.65
C GLY A 385 0.05 11.84 -10.72
N TRP A 386 -0.26 11.03 -9.71
CA TRP A 386 0.70 10.49 -8.75
C TRP A 386 0.61 8.98 -8.73
N TYR A 387 1.78 8.34 -8.79
CA TYR A 387 1.95 6.94 -8.45
C TYR A 387 2.78 6.85 -7.16
N ILE A 388 2.31 6.02 -6.23
CA ILE A 388 2.92 5.81 -4.93
C ILE A 388 3.18 4.32 -4.79
N THR A 389 4.40 3.95 -4.42
CA THR A 389 4.79 2.57 -4.15
C THR A 389 5.34 2.48 -2.74
N GLU A 390 4.70 1.69 -1.87
CA GLU A 390 5.24 1.32 -0.56
C GLU A 390 5.84 -0.08 -0.69
N LYS A 391 7.13 -0.21 -0.38
CA LYS A 391 7.84 -1.48 -0.30
C LYS A 391 8.22 -1.75 1.15
N THR A 392 7.88 -2.92 1.66
CA THR A 392 8.24 -3.38 3.01
C THR A 392 8.66 -4.85 2.99
N SER A 393 9.03 -5.39 4.14
CA SER A 393 9.29 -6.83 4.30
C SER A 393 8.03 -7.70 4.24
N THR A 394 6.82 -7.13 4.18
CA THR A 394 5.57 -7.90 4.19
C THR A 394 4.68 -7.64 2.99
N HIS A 395 4.94 -6.60 2.20
CA HIS A 395 4.16 -6.29 1.01
C HIS A 395 4.86 -5.27 0.11
N ILE A 396 4.40 -5.23 -1.14
CA ILE A 396 4.54 -4.08 -2.04
C ILE A 396 3.13 -3.59 -2.36
N ASN A 397 2.82 -2.34 -2.00
CA ASN A 397 1.53 -1.71 -2.28
C ASN A 397 1.71 -0.58 -3.29
N ILE A 398 0.76 -0.43 -4.21
CA ILE A 398 0.76 0.64 -5.21
C ILE A 398 -0.58 1.36 -5.25
N TRP A 399 -0.52 2.69 -5.23
CA TRP A 399 -1.66 3.59 -5.36
C TRP A 399 -1.51 4.50 -6.56
N PHE A 400 -2.66 4.96 -7.06
CA PHE A 400 -2.74 5.92 -8.15
C PHE A 400 -3.83 6.96 -7.90
N TRP A 401 -3.50 8.22 -8.19
CA TRP A 401 -4.46 9.30 -8.36
C TRP A 401 -4.17 10.10 -9.62
N ALA A 402 -5.19 10.27 -10.46
CA ALA A 402 -5.13 11.21 -11.56
C ALA A 402 -5.06 12.65 -11.03
N ARG A 403 -4.48 13.57 -11.81
CA ARG A 403 -4.31 14.98 -11.44
C ARG A 403 -5.61 15.66 -11.02
N ASN A 404 -6.73 15.27 -11.63
CA ASN A 404 -8.07 15.81 -11.38
C ASN A 404 -8.86 15.03 -10.31
N ASP A 405 -8.26 14.03 -9.65
CA ASP A 405 -8.89 13.29 -8.57
C ASP A 405 -8.90 14.15 -7.28
N ALA A 406 -10.10 14.54 -6.83
CA ALA A 406 -10.26 15.37 -5.63
C ALA A 406 -9.93 14.62 -4.32
N THR A 407 -9.69 13.31 -4.37
CA THR A 407 -9.39 12.46 -3.21
C THR A 407 -7.90 12.29 -2.95
N VAL A 408 -7.02 12.97 -3.71
CA VAL A 408 -5.57 12.92 -3.46
C VAL A 408 -5.28 13.43 -2.04
N PRO A 409 -4.59 12.65 -1.19
CA PRO A 409 -4.23 13.09 0.14
C PRO A 409 -3.35 14.35 0.09
N ALA A 410 -3.59 15.30 0.99
CA ALA A 410 -2.84 16.57 1.03
C ALA A 410 -1.33 16.37 1.20
N SER A 411 -0.91 15.28 1.85
CA SER A 411 0.49 14.88 2.02
C SER A 411 1.15 14.51 0.69
N VAL A 412 0.43 13.80 -0.18
CA VAL A 412 0.87 13.45 -1.55
C VAL A 412 0.84 14.68 -2.46
N LEU A 413 -0.28 15.42 -2.46
CA LEU A 413 -0.52 16.58 -3.32
C LEU A 413 0.58 17.64 -3.15
N ASN A 414 0.93 17.95 -1.90
CA ASN A 414 1.87 19.03 -1.58
C ASN A 414 3.33 18.55 -1.42
N GLY A 415 3.59 17.24 -1.50
CA GLY A 415 4.91 16.67 -1.21
C GLY A 415 5.37 16.99 0.21
N ALA A 416 4.55 16.63 1.19
CA ALA A 416 4.83 16.86 2.61
C ALA A 416 6.11 16.16 3.07
N GLY A 417 6.69 16.61 4.19
CA GLY A 417 7.89 15.98 4.76
C GLY A 417 7.66 14.58 5.34
N THR A 418 6.40 14.17 5.51
CA THR A 418 6.02 12.85 6.00
C THR A 418 4.81 12.29 5.25
N ILE A 419 4.75 10.97 5.12
CA ILE A 419 3.63 10.22 4.53
C ILE A 419 3.14 9.21 5.55
N LYS A 420 1.83 9.24 5.85
CA LYS A 420 1.15 8.21 6.64
C LYS A 420 0.43 7.29 5.68
N ILE A 421 0.74 5.99 5.73
CA ILE A 421 0.14 5.01 4.81
C ILE A 421 -1.37 4.92 5.03
N ALA A 422 -1.81 5.05 6.28
CA ALA A 422 -3.22 5.12 6.61
C ALA A 422 -4.03 6.17 5.82
N ASP A 423 -3.40 7.30 5.47
CA ASP A 423 -4.04 8.39 4.74
C ASP A 423 -4.17 8.10 3.23
N LEU A 424 -3.44 7.10 2.71
CA LEU A 424 -3.49 6.68 1.30
C LEU A 424 -4.69 5.77 0.99
N GLY A 425 -5.29 5.16 2.01
CA GLY A 425 -6.40 4.22 1.87
C GLY A 425 -5.97 2.90 1.21
N GLU A 426 -6.93 2.19 0.62
CA GLU A 426 -6.70 0.89 0.01
C GLU A 426 -5.89 1.02 -1.30
N PRO A 427 -4.76 0.29 -1.47
CA PRO A 427 -4.02 0.27 -2.72
C PRO A 427 -4.83 -0.36 -3.86
N TYR A 428 -4.47 -0.05 -5.11
CA TYR A 428 -5.04 -0.79 -6.24
C TYR A 428 -4.30 -2.09 -6.49
N ALA A 429 -3.01 -2.16 -6.16
CA ALA A 429 -2.21 -3.37 -6.21
C ALA A 429 -1.63 -3.65 -4.83
N ASN A 430 -1.94 -4.82 -4.28
CA ASN A 430 -1.40 -5.32 -3.01
C ASN A 430 -0.69 -6.64 -3.25
N PHE A 431 0.63 -6.57 -3.35
CA PHE A 431 1.48 -7.74 -3.47
C PHE A 431 1.91 -8.19 -2.06
N SER A 432 1.06 -9.02 -1.44
CA SER A 432 1.26 -9.44 -0.04
C SER A 432 2.28 -10.57 0.11
N ASN A 433 2.87 -10.70 1.30
CA ASN A 433 3.79 -11.79 1.60
C ASN A 433 3.16 -13.16 1.89
N ALA A 434 1.85 -13.32 1.71
CA ALA A 434 1.14 -14.54 2.08
C ALA A 434 1.62 -15.79 1.30
N SER A 435 1.95 -15.61 0.02
CA SER A 435 2.49 -16.65 -0.86
C SER A 435 3.77 -16.18 -1.59
N CYS A 436 4.47 -15.20 -1.00
CA CYS A 436 5.69 -14.62 -1.56
C CYS A 436 6.51 -13.97 -0.44
N ASP A 437 7.64 -14.56 -0.03
CA ASP A 437 8.48 -13.91 0.99
C ASP A 437 9.23 -12.71 0.40
N MET A 438 8.76 -11.50 0.70
CA MET A 438 9.33 -10.25 0.16
C MET A 438 10.83 -10.12 0.42
N ASN A 439 11.34 -10.56 1.57
CA ASN A 439 12.76 -10.46 1.89
C ASN A 439 13.63 -11.47 1.11
N THR A 440 13.02 -12.56 0.65
CA THR A 440 13.69 -13.56 -0.19
C THR A 440 13.77 -13.08 -1.64
N PHE A 441 12.70 -12.47 -2.14
CA PHE A 441 12.58 -12.12 -3.56
C PHE A 441 12.98 -10.70 -3.91
N PHE A 442 12.96 -9.76 -2.95
CA PHE A 442 13.23 -8.35 -3.21
C PHE A 442 14.36 -7.80 -2.33
N GLY A 443 15.40 -7.27 -2.99
CA GLY A 443 16.54 -6.64 -2.33
C GLY A 443 16.40 -5.11 -2.19
N PRO A 444 17.51 -4.40 -1.94
CA PRO A 444 17.60 -2.97 -2.20
C PRO A 444 17.44 -2.69 -3.70
N GLU A 445 16.56 -1.75 -4.06
CA GLU A 445 16.23 -1.45 -5.45
C GLU A 445 16.50 0.01 -5.83
N ALA A 446 17.08 0.21 -7.00
CA ALA A 446 17.20 1.52 -7.63
C ALA A 446 15.95 1.81 -8.47
N ILE A 447 15.56 3.08 -8.52
CA ILE A 447 14.49 3.58 -9.39
C ILE A 447 15.03 3.70 -10.81
N ILE A 448 14.29 3.19 -11.78
CA ILE A 448 14.61 3.29 -13.20
C ILE A 448 13.46 3.98 -13.94
N ILE A 449 13.84 4.89 -14.83
CA ILE A 449 12.90 5.59 -15.71
C ILE A 449 13.45 5.46 -17.13
N ASN A 450 12.66 4.92 -18.05
CA ASN A 450 13.08 4.80 -19.44
C ASN A 450 11.92 4.93 -20.43
N LEU A 451 12.33 5.02 -21.68
CA LEU A 451 11.45 4.87 -22.84
C LEU A 451 12.20 4.04 -23.88
N THR A 452 11.83 2.78 -24.04
CA THR A 452 12.21 1.99 -25.21
C THR A 452 11.12 2.05 -26.29
N LEU A 453 11.40 1.50 -27.46
CA LEU A 453 10.44 1.37 -28.55
C LEU A 453 10.50 -0.02 -29.16
N CYS A 454 9.36 -0.58 -29.54
CA CYS A 454 9.25 -1.96 -30.04
C CYS A 454 9.78 -2.99 -29.02
N GLY A 455 10.77 -3.79 -29.40
CA GLY A 455 11.37 -4.79 -28.51
C GLY A 455 10.45 -5.96 -28.22
N ASP A 456 10.85 -6.72 -27.19
CA ASP A 456 10.29 -8.02 -26.83
C ASP A 456 8.81 -7.98 -26.45
N TRP A 457 8.29 -6.81 -26.05
CA TRP A 457 6.87 -6.64 -25.77
C TRP A 457 6.17 -5.77 -26.81
N ALA A 458 6.49 -4.46 -26.86
CA ALA A 458 5.76 -3.49 -27.68
C ALA A 458 5.76 -3.86 -29.18
N GLY A 459 6.86 -4.44 -29.66
CA GLY A 459 6.99 -4.89 -31.04
C GLY A 459 6.17 -6.15 -31.33
N ASN A 460 6.08 -7.06 -30.37
CA ASN A 460 5.36 -8.33 -30.49
C ASN A 460 3.84 -8.17 -30.40
N VAL A 461 3.35 -7.21 -29.60
CA VAL A 461 1.92 -6.88 -29.49
C VAL A 461 1.55 -5.58 -30.20
N TYR A 462 2.30 -5.19 -31.22
CA TYR A 462 2.08 -3.96 -31.97
C TYR A 462 0.70 -3.95 -32.64
N PRO A 463 -0.21 -3.01 -32.29
CA PRO A 463 -1.58 -3.02 -32.78
C PRO A 463 -1.69 -2.86 -34.29
N SER A 464 -2.65 -3.54 -34.92
CA SER A 464 -2.93 -3.39 -36.36
C SER A 464 -3.48 -2.01 -36.74
N THR A 465 -3.95 -1.24 -35.75
CA THR A 465 -4.33 0.17 -35.91
C THR A 465 -3.14 1.11 -36.00
N CYS A 466 -1.96 0.66 -35.58
CA CYS A 466 -0.72 1.42 -35.70
C CYS A 466 -0.14 1.33 -37.11
N PRO A 467 0.55 2.37 -37.60
CA PRO A 467 1.09 2.40 -38.96
C PRO A 467 2.30 1.45 -39.11
N LYS A 468 2.47 0.90 -40.32
CA LYS A 468 3.64 0.10 -40.74
C LYS A 468 3.94 -1.09 -39.80
N THR A 469 5.13 -1.68 -39.94
CA THR A 469 5.69 -2.53 -38.88
C THR A 469 6.22 -1.63 -37.76
N CYS A 470 6.31 -2.16 -36.54
CA CYS A 470 6.81 -1.38 -35.39
C CYS A 470 8.18 -0.72 -35.70
N VAL A 471 9.13 -1.50 -36.22
CA VAL A 471 10.48 -1.00 -36.53
C VAL A 471 10.47 0.02 -37.67
N ASP A 472 9.67 -0.19 -38.73
CA ASP A 472 9.58 0.76 -39.83
C ASP A 472 8.92 2.07 -39.41
N HIS A 473 7.91 2.01 -38.55
CA HIS A 473 7.28 3.19 -37.97
C HIS A 473 8.29 3.99 -37.14
N VAL A 474 8.98 3.32 -36.20
CA VAL A 474 10.05 3.93 -35.41
C VAL A 474 11.14 4.52 -36.29
N ASN A 475 11.50 3.90 -37.41
CA ASN A 475 12.54 4.43 -38.28
C ASN A 475 12.09 5.65 -39.10
N GLN A 476 10.87 5.63 -39.61
CA GLN A 476 10.47 6.50 -40.72
C GLN A 476 9.57 7.67 -40.33
N ASP A 477 8.89 7.60 -39.18
CA ASP A 477 7.89 8.59 -38.76
C ASP A 477 8.30 9.32 -37.47
N PRO A 478 9.43 10.07 -37.48
CA PRO A 478 9.95 10.69 -36.27
C PRO A 478 8.96 11.63 -35.57
N ALA A 479 8.15 12.36 -36.33
CA ALA A 479 7.21 13.34 -35.79
C ALA A 479 6.14 12.71 -34.88
N ASP A 480 5.83 11.43 -35.07
CA ASP A 480 4.81 10.72 -34.28
C ASP A 480 5.28 10.48 -32.84
N PHE A 481 6.59 10.60 -32.57
CA PHE A 481 7.19 10.49 -31.24
C PHE A 481 7.32 11.84 -30.52
N ALA A 482 6.74 12.92 -31.04
CA ALA A 482 6.79 14.24 -30.39
C ALA A 482 6.18 14.25 -28.97
N ASN A 483 5.19 13.38 -28.74
CA ASN A 483 4.57 13.16 -27.42
C ASN A 483 5.14 11.95 -26.67
N ALA A 484 6.22 11.34 -27.15
CA ALA A 484 6.90 10.25 -26.46
C ALA A 484 7.90 10.81 -25.44
N TYR A 485 7.38 11.45 -24.39
CA TYR A 485 8.18 12.02 -23.31
C TYR A 485 7.54 11.92 -21.92
N TRP A 486 8.39 11.73 -20.92
CA TRP A 486 8.07 11.94 -19.51
C TRP A 486 8.22 13.43 -19.19
N ASP A 487 7.25 14.03 -18.49
CA ASP A 487 7.39 15.27 -17.71
C ASP A 487 7.15 14.94 -16.25
N ILE A 488 8.23 14.94 -15.47
CA ILE A 488 8.22 14.60 -14.06
C ILE A 488 8.43 15.88 -13.25
N ALA A 489 7.47 16.17 -12.38
CA ALA A 489 7.56 17.29 -11.44
C ALA A 489 8.50 16.95 -10.27
N SER A 490 8.39 15.72 -9.77
CA SER A 490 9.24 15.25 -8.67
C SER A 490 9.20 13.74 -8.53
N VAL A 491 10.31 13.16 -8.07
CA VAL A 491 10.32 11.84 -7.41
C VAL A 491 10.75 12.07 -5.96
N ARG A 492 9.95 11.63 -4.99
CA ARG A 492 10.27 11.70 -3.56
C ARG A 492 10.32 10.30 -2.99
N VAL A 493 11.33 10.03 -2.16
CA VAL A 493 11.45 8.76 -1.44
C VAL A 493 11.41 9.05 0.06
N TYR A 494 10.67 8.23 0.80
CA TYR A 494 10.49 8.30 2.24
C TYR A 494 10.90 6.97 2.88
N GLU A 495 11.53 7.03 4.05
CA GLU A 495 11.99 5.85 4.83
C GLU A 495 11.54 5.92 6.30
#